data_AF-A0A835LDG7-F1
#
_entry.id   AF-A0A835LDG7-F1
#
_cell.length_a   1.000
_cell.length_b   1.000
_cell.length_c   1.000
_cell.angle_alpha   90.00
_cell.angle_beta   90.00
_cell.angle_gamma   90.00
#
_symmetry.space_group_name_H-M   'P 1'
#
loop_
_entity.id
_entity.type
_entity.pdbx_description
1 polymer ?
#
loop_
_entity_poly.entity_id
_entity_poly.type
_entity_poly.pdbx_seq_one_letter_code
_entity_poly.pdbx_strand_id
1 'polypeptide(L)'
;MVSKDKGAKCEVQSLVKLNLKLLSKDKRLGVDGFKEAARLATHTILAACGLEHKKSIVRPFPDSVCRHNNQTKQLHMSNLMPSSCRECFYAFVKDTVKAVLSEQKF
;
A
#
# COMPACT_ATOMS: atom_id res chain seq x y z
N MET A 1 6.92 13.40 -20.75
CA MET A 1 6.55 13.61 -19.33
C MET A 1 5.74 12.39 -18.87
N VAL A 2 6.41 11.33 -18.38
CA VAL A 2 5.70 10.20 -17.76
C VAL A 2 5.13 10.74 -16.45
N SER A 3 3.81 10.85 -16.36
CA SER A 3 3.11 11.32 -15.16
C SER A 3 3.67 10.59 -13.95
N LYS A 4 4.22 11.31 -12.95
CA LYS A 4 4.75 10.73 -11.71
C LYS A 4 3.77 9.71 -11.09
N ASP A 5 2.47 9.93 -11.29
CA ASP A 5 1.36 9.07 -10.88
C ASP A 5 1.38 7.66 -11.51
N LYS A 6 1.80 7.53 -12.78
CA LYS A 6 1.92 6.20 -13.42
C LYS A 6 3.03 5.38 -12.79
N GLY A 7 4.19 6.00 -12.52
CA GLY A 7 5.31 5.34 -11.84
C GLY A 7 4.92 4.91 -10.42
N ALA A 8 4.28 5.82 -9.69
CA ALA A 8 3.81 5.56 -8.33
C ALA A 8 2.82 4.40 -8.25
N LYS A 9 1.85 4.38 -9.17
CA LYS A 9 0.88 3.29 -9.28
C LYS A 9 1.53 1.94 -9.59
N CYS A 10 2.50 1.89 -10.52
CA CYS A 10 3.21 0.65 -10.84
C CYS A 10 4.00 0.11 -9.64
N GLU A 11 4.61 1.00 -8.85
CA GLU A 11 5.33 0.62 -7.63
C GLU A 11 4.37 0.04 -6.58
N VAL A 12 3.27 0.75 -6.26
CA VAL A 12 2.23 0.25 -5.35
C VAL A 12 1.70 -1.12 -5.79
N GLN A 13 1.38 -1.29 -7.08
CA GLN A 13 0.89 -2.56 -7.61
C GLN A 13 1.88 -3.71 -7.42
N SER A 14 3.17 -3.43 -7.63
CA SER A 14 4.24 -4.43 -7.45
C SER A 14 4.36 -4.87 -5.99
N LEU A 15 4.28 -3.91 -5.05
CA LEU A 15 4.32 -4.19 -3.62
C LEU A 15 3.10 -4.95 -3.12
N VAL A 16 1.91 -4.57 -3.57
CA VAL A 16 0.67 -5.28 -3.28
C VAL A 16 0.74 -6.72 -3.78
N LYS A 17 1.19 -6.92 -5.02
CA LYS A 17 1.32 -8.25 -5.61
C LYS A 17 2.32 -9.13 -4.84
N LEU A 18 3.45 -8.58 -4.43
CA LEU A 18 4.44 -9.30 -3.61
C LEU A 18 3.84 -9.71 -2.25
N ASN A 19 3.25 -8.76 -1.53
CA ASN A 19 2.66 -9.01 -0.22
C ASN A 19 1.49 -9.99 -0.30
N LEU A 20 0.64 -9.90 -1.33
CA LEU A 20 -0.43 -10.87 -1.55
C LEU A 20 0.12 -12.27 -1.71
N LYS A 21 1.11 -12.48 -2.60
CA LYS A 21 1.72 -13.80 -2.79
C LYS A 21 2.29 -14.38 -1.50
N LEU A 22 2.90 -13.54 -0.66
CA LEU A 22 3.50 -13.97 0.61
C LEU A 22 2.42 -14.30 1.66
N LEU A 23 1.40 -13.46 1.79
CA LEU A 23 0.36 -13.57 2.81
C LEU A 23 -0.77 -14.53 2.42
N SER A 24 -0.92 -14.84 1.14
CA SER A 24 -1.89 -15.79 0.62
C SER A 24 -1.32 -17.19 0.39
N LYS A 25 -0.05 -17.44 0.73
CA LYS A 25 0.62 -18.73 0.43
C LYS A 25 -0.14 -19.93 0.99
N ASP A 26 -0.70 -19.78 2.19
CA ASP A 26 -1.47 -20.83 2.87
C ASP A 26 -2.99 -20.65 2.72
N LYS A 27 -3.42 -19.63 1.97
CA LYS A 27 -4.84 -19.33 1.71
C LYS A 27 -5.22 -19.79 0.30
N ARG A 28 -6.36 -20.47 0.17
CA ARG A 28 -6.92 -20.84 -1.15
C ARG A 28 -7.64 -19.65 -1.80
N LEU A 29 -6.90 -18.57 -2.07
CA LEU A 29 -7.40 -17.48 -2.89
C LEU A 29 -7.49 -17.94 -4.34
N GLY A 30 -8.71 -18.11 -4.84
CA GLY A 30 -8.94 -18.24 -6.28
C GLY A 30 -8.41 -17.03 -7.05
N VAL A 31 -8.25 -17.18 -8.37
CA VAL A 31 -7.72 -16.12 -9.25
C VAL A 31 -8.51 -14.82 -9.13
N ASP A 32 -9.84 -14.91 -8.99
CA ASP A 32 -10.71 -13.75 -8.88
C ASP A 32 -10.58 -13.07 -7.50
N GLY A 33 -10.49 -13.86 -6.42
CA GLY A 33 -10.22 -13.33 -5.09
C GLY A 33 -8.85 -12.63 -5.00
N PHE A 34 -7.83 -13.18 -5.68
CA PHE A 34 -6.51 -12.55 -5.77
C PHE A 34 -6.58 -11.20 -6.50
N LYS A 35 -7.28 -11.15 -7.65
CA LYS A 35 -7.45 -9.91 -8.41
C LYS A 35 -8.20 -8.86 -7.61
N GLU A 36 -9.26 -9.26 -6.92
CA GLU A 36 -10.07 -8.35 -6.12
C GLU A 36 -9.30 -7.83 -4.90
N ALA A 37 -8.54 -8.70 -4.22
CA ALA A 37 -7.66 -8.28 -3.13
C ALA A 37 -6.59 -7.29 -3.61
N ALA A 38 -5.99 -7.56 -4.77
CA ALA A 38 -4.99 -6.68 -5.37
C ALA A 38 -5.59 -5.32 -5.73
N ARG A 39 -6.79 -5.31 -6.29
CA ARG A 39 -7.52 -4.09 -6.64
C ARG A 39 -7.81 -3.26 -5.39
N LEU A 40 -8.46 -3.85 -4.39
CA LEU A 40 -8.84 -3.17 -3.15
C LEU A 40 -7.63 -2.60 -2.39
N ALA A 41 -6.57 -3.40 -2.22
CA ALA A 41 -5.36 -2.94 -1.55
C ALA A 41 -4.68 -1.81 -2.33
N THR A 42 -4.58 -1.91 -3.66
CA THR A 42 -4.00 -0.86 -4.50
C THR A 42 -4.77 0.46 -4.38
N HIS A 43 -6.10 0.41 -4.46
CA HIS A 43 -6.92 1.61 -4.30
C HIS A 43 -6.76 2.24 -2.91
N THR A 44 -6.80 1.42 -1.86
CA THR A 44 -6.64 1.89 -0.48
C THR A 44 -5.30 2.59 -0.27
N ILE A 45 -4.20 2.02 -0.79
CA ILE A 45 -2.87 2.60 -0.66
C ILE A 45 -2.72 3.88 -1.50
N LEU A 46 -3.20 3.88 -2.75
CA LEU A 46 -3.17 5.07 -3.61
C LEU A 46 -3.96 6.22 -2.98
N ALA A 47 -5.11 5.92 -2.39
CA ALA A 47 -5.94 6.90 -1.72
C ALA A 47 -5.26 7.47 -0.48
N ALA A 48 -4.62 6.60 0.32
CA ALA A 48 -3.80 7.02 1.46
C ALA A 48 -2.62 7.91 1.03
N CYS A 49 -2.01 7.64 -0.13
CA CYS A 49 -0.97 8.47 -0.74
C CYS A 49 -1.50 9.78 -1.37
N GLY A 50 -2.82 10.00 -1.41
CA GLY A 50 -3.43 11.14 -2.12
C GLY A 50 -3.33 11.07 -3.64
N LEU A 51 -3.05 9.88 -4.20
CA LEU A 51 -2.86 9.64 -5.64
C LEU A 51 -4.13 9.13 -6.34
N GLU A 52 -5.23 8.95 -5.63
CA GLU A 52 -6.53 8.65 -6.26
C GLU A 52 -7.22 9.92 -6.76
N HIS A 53 -7.56 9.92 -8.06
CA HIS A 53 -8.30 11.01 -8.71
C HIS A 53 -9.75 11.18 -8.21
N LYS A 54 -10.29 10.26 -7.41
CA LYS A 54 -11.63 10.37 -6.84
C LYS A 54 -11.51 10.61 -5.35
N LYS A 55 -11.94 11.79 -4.90
CA LYS A 55 -12.19 12.12 -3.49
C LYS A 55 -13.31 11.21 -2.94
N SER A 56 -13.01 9.93 -2.75
CA SER A 56 -13.83 9.07 -1.92
C SER A 56 -13.35 9.24 -0.49
N ILE A 57 -14.29 9.15 0.45
CA ILE A 57 -14.11 9.31 1.89
C ILE A 57 -13.18 8.18 2.36
N VAL A 58 -11.88 8.42 2.31
CA VAL A 58 -10.86 7.41 2.61
C VAL A 58 -10.39 7.65 4.04
N ARG A 59 -10.25 6.56 4.80
CA ARG A 59 -9.64 6.62 6.13
C ARG A 59 -8.26 7.26 5.98
N PRO A 60 -7.99 8.40 6.62
CA PRO A 60 -6.69 9.02 6.54
C PRO A 60 -5.63 8.00 7.00
N PHE A 61 -4.52 7.95 6.28
CA PHE A 61 -3.33 7.28 6.78
C PHE A 61 -3.07 7.86 8.18
N PRO A 62 -2.96 7.03 9.24
CA PRO A 62 -2.72 7.58 10.56
C PRO A 62 -1.48 8.46 10.48
N ASP A 63 -1.49 9.62 11.16
CA ASP A 63 -0.30 10.45 11.39
C ASP A 63 0.67 9.67 12.29
N SER A 64 1.13 8.51 11.82
CA SER A 64 2.16 7.72 12.43
C SER A 64 3.44 8.46 12.13
N VAL A 65 3.74 9.43 12.99
CA VAL A 65 5.06 10.04 13.10
C VAL A 65 6.05 8.89 13.12
N CYS A 66 6.80 8.77 12.04
CA CYS A 66 7.83 7.77 11.88
C CYS A 66 8.72 7.77 13.14
N ARG A 67 8.68 6.68 13.93
CA ARG A 67 9.43 6.55 15.20
C ARG A 67 10.92 6.25 14.98
N HIS A 68 11.35 6.10 13.72
CA HIS A 68 12.75 5.91 13.37
C HIS A 68 13.56 7.19 13.68
N ASN A 69 14.83 7.01 14.04
CA ASN A 69 15.70 8.11 14.48
C ASN A 69 15.85 9.18 13.37
N ASN A 70 15.93 10.47 13.75
CA ASN A 70 15.85 11.62 12.82
C ASN A 70 16.93 11.61 11.71
N GLN A 71 18.08 10.97 11.94
CA GLN A 71 19.16 10.83 10.95
C GLN A 71 18.83 9.86 9.80
N THR A 72 18.01 8.83 10.05
CA THR A 72 17.57 7.87 9.02
C THR A 72 16.37 8.41 8.22
N LYS A 73 15.64 9.39 8.78
CA LYS A 73 14.42 9.95 8.17
C LYS A 73 14.70 10.58 6.80
N GLN A 74 15.70 11.45 6.67
CA GLN A 74 15.93 12.19 5.42
C GLN A 74 16.42 11.30 4.26
N LEU A 75 17.21 10.26 4.54
CA LEU A 75 17.80 9.39 3.49
C LEU A 75 16.84 8.28 3.01
N HIS A 76 15.80 7.96 3.77
CA HIS A 76 14.87 6.87 3.47
C HIS A 76 13.42 7.32 3.32
N MET A 77 13.15 8.59 2.97
CA MET A 77 11.79 9.03 2.68
C MET A 77 11.19 8.25 1.51
N SER A 78 9.92 7.88 1.64
CA SER A 78 9.21 7.25 0.52
C SER A 78 8.89 8.31 -0.53
N ASN A 79 9.32 8.09 -1.78
CA ASN A 79 8.92 8.92 -2.91
C ASN A 79 7.39 8.88 -3.16
N LEU A 80 6.71 7.84 -2.66
CA LEU A 80 5.26 7.66 -2.77
C LEU A 80 4.49 8.29 -1.62
N MET A 81 5.14 8.49 -0.46
CA MET A 81 4.49 8.96 0.76
C MET A 81 5.47 9.84 1.55
N PRO A 82 5.52 11.14 1.27
CA PRO A 82 6.52 12.05 1.86
C PRO A 82 6.34 12.24 3.37
N SER A 83 5.21 11.85 3.94
CA SER A 83 4.96 11.84 5.38
C SER A 83 5.60 10.65 6.12
N SER A 84 6.22 9.70 5.42
CA SER A 84 6.76 8.47 6.01
C SER A 84 8.07 8.01 5.39
N CYS A 85 8.89 7.28 6.17
CA CYS A 85 10.02 6.57 5.59
C CYS A 85 9.55 5.31 4.83
N ARG A 86 10.42 4.77 3.98
CA ARG A 86 10.19 3.60 3.15
C ARG A 86 9.79 2.36 3.96
N GLU A 87 10.37 2.17 5.15
CA GLU A 87 10.04 1.04 6.04
C GLU A 87 8.62 1.15 6.60
N CYS A 88 8.25 2.34 7.11
CA CYS A 88 6.87 2.61 7.56
C CYS A 88 5.87 2.43 6.41
N PHE A 89 6.23 2.90 5.22
CA PHE A 89 5.40 2.71 4.04
C PHE A 89 5.22 1.21 3.70
N TYR A 90 6.28 0.42 3.71
CA TYR A 90 6.18 -1.02 3.47
C TYR A 90 5.38 -1.76 4.53
N ALA A 91 5.54 -1.39 5.81
CA ALA A 91 4.73 -1.92 6.90
C ALA A 91 3.24 -1.63 6.66
N PHE A 92 2.89 -0.40 6.31
CA PHE A 92 1.52 -0.03 5.97
C PHE A 92 0.96 -0.82 4.78
N VAL A 93 1.74 -1.00 3.70
CA VAL A 93 1.30 -1.80 2.55
C VAL A 93 1.01 -3.24 3.00
N LYS A 94 1.90 -3.84 3.79
CA LYS A 94 1.72 -5.20 4.33
C LYS A 94 0.47 -5.30 5.19
N ASP A 95 0.25 -4.35 6.09
CA ASP A 95 -0.91 -4.34 6.99
C ASP A 95 -2.21 -4.15 6.22
N THR A 96 -2.21 -3.27 5.21
CA THR A 96 -3.37 -3.06 4.32
C THR A 96 -3.71 -4.33 3.56
N VAL A 97 -2.72 -4.99 2.96
CA VAL A 97 -2.93 -6.26 2.26
C VAL A 97 -3.44 -7.34 3.22
N LYS A 98 -2.88 -7.42 4.42
CA LYS A 98 -3.33 -8.36 5.45
C LYS A 98 -4.77 -8.09 5.87
N ALA A 99 -5.17 -6.83 6.05
CA ALA A 99 -6.54 -6.45 6.38
C ALA A 99 -7.52 -6.85 5.27
N VAL A 100 -7.22 -6.52 4.02
CA VAL A 100 -8.03 -6.92 2.85
C VAL A 100 -8.18 -8.45 2.77
N LEU A 101 -7.10 -9.20 3.02
CA LEU A 101 -7.13 -10.66 3.04
C LEU A 101 -7.89 -11.27 4.24
N SER A 102 -8.10 -10.52 5.32
CA SER A 102 -8.88 -10.94 6.48
C SER A 102 -10.36 -10.56 6.35
N GLU A 103 -10.67 -9.48 5.66
CA GLU A 103 -12.04 -9.03 5.36
C GLU A 103 -12.70 -9.86 4.24
N GLN A 104 -11.90 -10.42 3.32
CA GLN A 104 -12.40 -11.38 2.35
C GLN A 104 -12.73 -12.73 3.02
N LYS A 105 -14.03 -12.99 3.19
CA LYS A 105 -14.55 -14.31 3.59
C LYS A 105 -14.44 -15.25 2.38
N PHE A 106 -13.64 -16.29 2.50
CA PHE A 106 -13.53 -17.40 1.53
C PHE A 106 -14.53 -18.49 1.86
#